data_AF-A0A9E3BJW0-F1
#
_entry.id   AF-A0A9E3BJW0-F1
#
_cell.length_a   1.000
_cell.length_b   1.000
_cell.length_c   1.000
_cell.angle_alpha   90.00
_cell.angle_beta   90.00
_cell.angle_gamma   90.00
#
_symmetry.space_group_name_H-M   'P 1'
#
loop_
_entity.id
_entity.type
_entity.pdbx_description
1 polymer ?
#
loop_
_entity_poly.entity_id
_entity_poly.type
_entity_poly.pdbx_seq_one_letter_code
_entity_poly.pdbx_strand_id
1 'polypeptide(L)'
;MALRTFVDADGVEWTAWETIPQTRLSQDGRAALAVSEGFEQGWLSFECVECKRRLAPIPEGWATCPEPELLQFLLVAVPVTRRTL
;
A
#
# COMPACT_ATOMS: atom_id res chain seq x y z
N MET A 1 -5.01 -1.68 11.83
CA MET A 1 -4.47 -2.84 11.09
C MET A 1 -5.66 -3.56 10.48
N ALA A 2 -6.16 -3.02 9.37
CA ALA A 2 -7.12 -3.71 8.53
C ALA A 2 -6.33 -4.57 7.52
N LEU A 3 -6.82 -5.77 7.28
CA LEU A 3 -6.28 -6.67 6.26
C LEU A 3 -7.46 -7.18 5.46
N ARG A 4 -7.39 -7.06 4.15
CA ARG A 4 -8.44 -7.51 3.25
C ARG A 4 -7.88 -8.37 2.14
N THR A 5 -8.62 -9.40 1.78
CA THR A 5 -8.35 -10.20 0.59
C THR A 5 -9.51 -10.04 -0.39
N PHE A 6 -9.19 -10.01 -1.68
CA PHE A 6 -10.16 -9.92 -2.77
C PHE A 6 -9.54 -10.47 -4.05
N VAL A 7 -10.37 -10.71 -5.07
CA VAL A 7 -9.94 -11.24 -6.36
C VAL A 7 -10.15 -10.18 -7.43
N ASP A 8 -9.17 -9.99 -8.33
CA ASP A 8 -9.33 -9.08 -9.46
C ASP A 8 -10.08 -9.71 -10.65
N ALA A 9 -10.27 -8.92 -11.71
CA ALA A 9 -10.98 -9.37 -12.91
C ALA A 9 -10.27 -10.53 -13.65
N ASP A 10 -8.96 -10.71 -13.43
CA ASP A 10 -8.14 -11.76 -14.01
C ASP A 10 -8.09 -13.03 -13.14
N GLY A 11 -8.78 -13.02 -11.98
CA GLY A 11 -8.80 -14.14 -11.05
C GLY A 11 -7.59 -14.17 -10.10
N VAL A 12 -6.79 -13.11 -10.03
CA VAL A 12 -5.64 -13.02 -9.14
C VAL A 12 -6.10 -12.62 -7.75
N GLU A 13 -5.66 -13.37 -6.74
CA GLU A 13 -5.89 -13.01 -5.34
C GLU A 13 -4.94 -11.91 -4.89
N TRP A 14 -5.51 -10.84 -4.35
CA TRP A 14 -4.79 -9.70 -3.80
C TRP A 14 -5.07 -9.58 -2.31
N THR A 15 -4.01 -9.26 -1.56
CA THR A 15 -4.09 -8.88 -0.15
C THR A 15 -3.78 -7.39 -0.02
N ALA A 16 -4.63 -6.66 0.71
CA ALA A 16 -4.50 -5.22 0.96
C ALA A 16 -4.38 -4.90 2.45
N TRP A 17 -3.47 -3.98 2.79
CA TRP A 17 -3.25 -3.50 4.16
C TRP A 17 -2.70 -2.08 4.21
N GLU A 18 -3.07 -1.33 5.25
CA GLU A 18 -2.48 -0.01 5.50
C GLU A 18 -1.08 -0.14 6.11
N THR A 19 -0.13 0.63 5.58
CA THR A 19 1.19 0.80 6.18
C THR A 19 1.35 2.26 6.58
N ILE A 20 1.37 2.51 7.89
CA ILE A 20 1.64 3.83 8.44
C ILE A 20 3.08 3.80 8.94
N PRO A 21 4.03 4.52 8.32
CA PRO A 21 5.39 4.59 8.83
C PRO A 21 5.31 5.23 10.21
N GLN A 22 5.72 4.49 11.24
CA GLN A 22 5.95 5.09 12.53
C GLN A 22 7.17 5.98 12.37
N THR A 23 6.97 7.29 12.24
CA THR A 23 8.04 8.28 12.32
C THR A 23 8.63 8.20 13.73
N ARG A 24 9.58 7.29 13.93
CA ARG A 24 10.51 7.42 15.04
C ARG A 24 11.44 8.55 14.64
N LEU A 25 11.28 9.70 15.27
CA LEU A 25 12.34 10.69 15.35
C LEU A 25 13.58 9.95 15.86
N SER A 26 14.52 9.66 14.97
CA SER A 26 15.83 9.18 15.39
C SER A 26 16.45 10.30 16.21
N GLN A 27 16.92 10.01 17.42
CA GLN A 27 17.47 10.99 18.37
C GLN A 27 18.68 11.76 17.78
N ASP A 28 19.29 11.23 16.71
CA ASP A 28 20.40 11.80 15.95
C ASP A 28 19.98 12.57 14.67
N GLY A 29 18.68 12.82 14.45
CA GLY A 29 18.17 13.55 13.27
C GLY A 29 18.36 12.83 11.92
N ARG A 30 18.89 11.60 11.93
CA ARG A 30 19.15 10.78 10.75
C ARG A 30 18.48 9.40 10.86
N ALA A 31 17.16 9.39 10.78
CA ALA A 31 16.40 8.29 10.20
C ALA A 31 14.96 8.74 10.04
N ALA A 32 14.70 9.64 9.08
CA ALA A 32 13.48 9.46 8.34
C ALA A 32 13.68 8.15 7.58
N LEU A 33 12.84 7.14 7.79
CA LEU A 33 12.73 6.04 6.84
C LEU A 33 12.78 6.65 5.45
N ALA A 34 13.65 6.13 4.57
CA ALA A 34 13.74 6.61 3.19
C ALA A 34 12.47 6.22 2.44
N VAL A 35 11.35 6.82 2.82
CA VAL A 35 10.07 6.69 2.16
C VAL A 35 10.08 7.73 1.05
N SER A 36 9.68 7.33 -0.17
CA SER A 36 9.55 8.25 -1.29
C SER A 36 8.62 9.42 -0.91
N GLU A 37 8.89 10.61 -1.45
CA GLU A 37 8.05 11.81 -1.23
C GLU A 37 6.56 11.46 -1.48
N GLY A 38 5.67 11.86 -0.56
CA GLY A 38 4.23 11.56 -0.62
C GLY A 38 3.76 10.29 0.11
N PHE A 39 4.67 9.45 0.62
CA PHE A 39 4.32 8.24 1.40
C PHE A 39 4.46 8.42 2.92
N GLU A 40 4.76 9.64 3.38
CA GLU A 40 5.02 9.97 4.78
C GLU A 40 3.79 9.81 5.67
N GLN A 41 2.60 9.97 5.11
CA GLN A 41 1.31 9.86 5.79
C GLN A 41 0.75 8.42 5.77
N GLY A 42 1.52 7.48 5.21
CA GLY A 42 1.12 6.10 5.02
C GLY A 42 0.60 5.81 3.62
N TRP A 43 0.51 4.53 3.31
CA TRP A 43 0.04 4.02 2.03
C TRP A 43 -0.72 2.72 2.18
N LEU A 44 -1.61 2.46 1.24
CA LEU A 44 -2.26 1.19 1.07
C LEU A 44 -1.36 0.30 0.21
N SER A 45 -0.96 -0.84 0.74
CA SER A 45 -0.21 -1.84 -0.03
C SER A 45 -1.18 -2.87 -0.59
N PHE A 46 -0.96 -3.27 -1.84
CA PHE A 46 -1.62 -4.39 -2.50
C PHE A 46 -0.56 -5.39 -2.92
N GLU A 47 -0.70 -6.64 -2.54
CA GLU A 47 0.25 -7.69 -2.87
C GLU A 47 -0.48 -8.92 -3.37
N CYS A 48 0.00 -9.44 -4.49
CA CYS A 48 -0.34 -10.76 -4.98
C CYS A 48 0.94 -11.61 -5.05
N VAL A 49 0.81 -12.86 -5.48
CA VAL A 49 1.95 -13.78 -5.58
C VAL A 49 3.06 -13.28 -6.51
N GLU A 50 2.71 -12.53 -7.56
CA GLU A 50 3.67 -12.11 -8.59
C GLU A 50 4.22 -10.70 -8.37
N CYS A 51 3.43 -9.80 -7.78
CA CYS A 51 3.80 -8.40 -7.69
C CYS A 51 3.18 -7.67 -6.50
N LYS A 52 3.70 -6.46 -6.28
CA LYS A 52 3.24 -5.55 -5.23
C LYS A 52 2.98 -4.18 -5.81
N ARG A 53 1.90 -3.55 -5.39
CA ARG A 53 1.52 -2.18 -5.72
C ARG A 53 1.26 -1.39 -4.44
N ARG A 54 1.39 -0.07 -4.52
CA ARG A 54 1.14 0.83 -3.39
C ARG A 54 0.35 2.05 -3.84
N LEU A 55 -0.56 2.52 -3.01
CA LEU A 55 -1.36 3.72 -3.22
C LEU A 55 -1.17 4.67 -2.04
N ALA A 56 -0.76 5.90 -2.33
CA ALA A 56 -0.63 6.97 -1.34
C ALA A 56 -1.40 8.21 -1.83
N PRO A 57 -2.14 8.90 -0.96
CA PRO A 57 -2.38 8.58 0.46
C PRO A 57 -3.29 7.35 0.64
N ILE A 58 -3.46 6.88 1.87
CA ILE A 58 -4.44 5.83 2.20
C ILE A 58 -5.86 6.38 1.95
N PRO A 59 -6.68 5.77 1.08
CA PRO A 59 -8.05 6.23 0.85
C PRO A 59 -8.91 6.10 2.10
N GLU A 60 -9.78 7.09 2.35
CA GLU A 60 -10.75 7.01 3.45
C GLU A 60 -11.72 5.84 3.22
N GLY A 61 -12.09 5.12 4.27
CA GLY A 61 -13.10 4.06 4.19
C GLY A 61 -12.67 2.78 3.45
N TRP A 62 -11.42 2.67 2.96
CA TRP A 62 -10.94 1.51 2.20
C TRP A 62 -11.14 0.16 2.93
N ALA A 63 -11.07 0.17 4.27
CA ALA A 63 -11.22 -1.02 5.10
C ALA A 63 -12.66 -1.57 5.10
N THR A 64 -13.64 -0.75 4.75
CA THR A 64 -15.07 -1.10 4.79
C THR A 64 -15.75 -0.95 3.44
N CYS A 65 -15.06 -0.42 2.43
CA CYS A 65 -15.65 -0.19 1.12
C CYS A 65 -15.98 -1.52 0.40
N PRO A 66 -16.91 -1.51 -0.58
CA PRO A 66 -17.17 -2.65 -1.43
C PRO A 66 -15.95 -3.10 -2.24
N GLU A 67 -15.90 -4.37 -2.61
CA GLU A 67 -14.81 -4.93 -3.44
C GLU A 67 -14.57 -4.17 -4.77
N PRO A 68 -15.61 -3.71 -5.50
CA PRO A 68 -15.40 -2.87 -6.69
C PRO A 68 -14.59 -1.60 -6.44
N GLU A 69 -14.71 -0.98 -5.26
CA GLU A 69 -13.92 0.20 -4.90
C GLU A 69 -12.47 -0.17 -4.58
N LEU A 70 -12.23 -1.31 -3.92
CA LEU A 70 -10.87 -1.84 -3.73
C LEU A 70 -10.17 -2.11 -5.07
N LEU A 71 -10.89 -2.62 -6.05
CA LEU A 71 -10.37 -2.83 -7.40
C LEU A 71 -10.00 -1.50 -8.07
N GLN A 72 -10.81 -0.46 -7.89
CA GLN A 72 -10.46 0.88 -8.39
C GLN A 72 -9.18 1.41 -7.75
N PHE A 73 -8.98 1.22 -6.44
CA PHE A 73 -7.73 1.60 -5.78
C PHE A 73 -6.53 0.79 -6.30
N LEU A 74 -6.70 -0.51 -6.56
CA LEU A 74 -5.66 -1.35 -7.15
C LEU A 74 -5.24 -0.87 -8.55
N LEU A 75 -6.20 -0.42 -9.37
CA LEU A 75 -5.94 0.07 -10.72
C LEU A 75 -5.07 1.33 -10.75
N VAL A 76 -5.24 2.22 -9.78
CA VAL A 76 -4.45 3.46 -9.66
C VAL A 76 -3.19 3.30 -8.80
N ALA A 77 -3.02 2.16 -8.13
CA ALA A 77 -1.85 1.88 -7.32
C ALA A 77 -0.59 1.71 -8.18
N VAL A 78 0.51 2.34 -7.75
CA VAL A 78 1.79 2.27 -8.47
C VAL A 78 2.54 0.97 -8.17
N PRO A 79 3.10 0.28 -9.19
CA PRO A 79 3.87 -0.94 -8.97
C PRO A 79 5.15 -0.64 -8.17
N VAL A 80 5.48 -1.54 -7.25
CA VAL A 80 6.72 -1.48 -6.48
C VAL A 80 7.79 -2.26 -7.24
N THR A 81 8.71 -1.54 -7.89
CA THR A 81 9.85 -2.17 -8.54
C THR A 81 10.71 -2.87 -7.48
N ARG A 82 10.84 -4.20 -7.56
CA ARG A 82 11.92 -4.88 -6.83
C ARG A 82 13.22 -4.34 -7.40
N ARG A 83 14.03 -3.68 -6.57
CA ARG A 83 15.39 -3.33 -6.95
C ARG A 83 16.18 -4.64 -7.02
N THR A 84 16.25 -5.24 -8.20
CA THR A 84 17.23 -6.28 -8.52
C THR A 84 18.61 -5.65 -8.38
N LEU A 85 19.40 -6.15 -7.42
CA LEU A 85 20.81 -5.81 -7.26
C LEU A 85 21.64 -6.42 -8.39
#